data_AF-A0AAW0TJ51-F1
#
_entry.id   AF-A0AAW0TJ51-F1
#
_cell.length_a   1.000
_cell.length_b   1.000
_cell.length_c   1.000
_cell.angle_alpha   90.00
_cell.angle_beta   90.00
_cell.angle_gamma   90.00
#
_symmetry.space_group_name_H-M   'P 1'
#
loop_
_entity.id
_entity.type
_entity.pdbx_description
1 polymer ?
#
loop_
_entity_poly.entity_id
_entity_poly.type
_entity_poly.pdbx_seq_one_letter_code
_entity_poly.pdbx_strand_id
1 'polypeptide(L)'
;MKVNETVAEGEMAMTVKLKSDNLITIYTYVVGVTTAVVYFLMGMTIDLQVVKGIAKRPVGPAVGIFCQYIMMPLISFGLGLALYSGDSFEERLMRLGMFLSGCCPGGGASNMWTHLLGGSLDLSCMMTCVSTFVSFASVPLWVLTLGPVIMSDADFVIPYIDITITVISLIIPCGVGILLQAKFPGSKMVRFCSKMMSPFCAMNLILIFTFGTYCYLYIFTLFDWRTLVAGIALPTLGYTAGSIFAALFRMDTARIIAVGVETGVQNYTIALVILILTVSSPAGEIATALPGAFMLFTPLPLLILLFIRKSYLWYRNRHSDKLSPSTGLKDVPGKTGVSKGVAHHQSDVEKKGSGIDNLAAELSDKV
;
A
#
# COMPACT_ATOMS: atom_id res chain seq x y z
N MET A 1 -11.60 27.34 17.25
CA MET A 1 -12.18 28.36 16.37
C MET A 1 -12.74 29.48 17.25
N LYS A 2 -12.13 30.67 17.27
CA LYS A 2 -12.81 31.89 17.76
C LYS A 2 -12.97 32.76 16.53
N VAL A 3 -14.18 32.79 15.98
CA VAL A 3 -14.57 33.71 14.93
C VAL A 3 -14.78 35.04 15.63
N ASN A 4 -13.86 35.99 15.46
CA ASN A 4 -14.13 37.37 15.81
C ASN A 4 -14.79 38.00 14.58
N GLU A 5 -16.08 38.24 14.67
CA GLU A 5 -16.81 39.06 13.71
C GLU A 5 -16.38 40.52 13.88
N THR A 6 -15.59 41.02 12.93
CA THR A 6 -15.58 42.44 12.61
C THR A 6 -15.64 42.55 11.10
N VAL A 7 -16.80 43.01 10.64
CA VAL A 7 -17.19 43.25 9.25
C VAL A 7 -16.30 44.33 8.63
N ALA A 8 -15.61 43.99 7.54
CA ALA A 8 -15.23 44.90 6.47
C ALA A 8 -15.12 44.07 5.17
N GLU A 9 -15.60 44.66 4.08
CA GLU A 9 -15.88 44.04 2.78
C GLU A 9 -14.68 43.32 2.15
N GLY A 10 -14.95 42.17 1.53
CA GLY A 10 -14.22 41.71 0.34
C GLY A 10 -12.84 41.11 0.54
N GLU A 11 -12.68 40.10 1.40
CA GLU A 11 -11.70 39.00 1.30
C GLU A 11 -11.79 38.21 2.60
N MET A 12 -12.35 37.00 2.59
CA MET A 12 -12.28 36.13 3.77
C MET A 12 -10.86 35.56 3.87
N ALA A 13 -9.94 36.35 4.42
CA ALA A 13 -8.62 35.89 4.83
C ALA A 13 -8.79 34.90 5.99
N MET A 14 -8.63 33.61 5.70
CA MET A 14 -8.55 32.55 6.71
C MET A 14 -7.25 32.71 7.51
N THR A 15 -7.27 33.47 8.60
CA THR A 15 -6.10 33.66 9.47
C THR A 15 -5.95 32.46 10.41
N VAL A 16 -5.25 31.42 9.96
CA VAL A 16 -4.88 30.28 10.80
C VAL A 16 -3.75 30.71 11.74
N LYS A 17 -4.02 30.83 13.05
CA LYS A 17 -2.97 31.04 14.06
C LYS A 17 -2.19 29.75 14.28
N LEU A 18 -1.10 29.60 13.55
CA LEU A 18 -0.12 28.53 13.73
C LEU A 18 0.68 28.76 15.02
N LYS A 19 1.05 27.66 15.71
CA LYS A 19 1.67 27.71 17.06
C LYS A 19 3.08 28.31 17.06
N SER A 20 3.79 28.28 15.93
CA SER A 20 5.01 29.04 15.60
C SER A 20 5.45 28.75 14.17
N ASP A 21 5.67 29.77 13.34
CA ASP A 21 6.15 29.61 11.95
C ASP A 21 7.50 28.87 11.87
N ASN A 22 8.35 29.05 12.88
CA ASN A 22 9.66 28.38 12.96
C ASN A 22 9.52 26.87 13.16
N LEU A 23 8.58 26.41 13.98
CA LEU A 23 8.36 24.98 14.21
C LEU A 23 7.84 24.27 12.96
N ILE A 24 7.00 24.95 12.18
CA ILE A 24 6.47 24.44 10.91
C ILE A 24 7.55 24.38 9.85
N THR A 25 8.41 25.40 9.80
CA THR A 25 9.59 25.41 8.93
C THR A 25 10.52 24.23 9.27
N ILE A 26 10.83 24.03 10.55
CA ILE A 26 11.63 22.89 11.03
C ILE A 26 10.98 21.56 10.64
N TYR A 27 9.68 21.40 10.88
CA TYR A 27 8.93 20.20 10.52
C TYR A 27 9.06 19.90 9.02
N THR A 28 8.84 20.91 8.17
CA THR A 28 8.91 20.79 6.70
C THR A 28 10.29 20.31 6.24
N TYR A 29 11.37 20.89 6.77
CA TYR A 29 12.74 20.47 6.44
C TYR A 29 13.04 19.04 6.94
N VAL A 30 12.64 18.72 8.17
CA VAL A 30 12.86 17.37 8.73
C VAL A 30 12.15 16.33 7.87
N VAL A 31 10.88 16.54 7.53
CA VAL A 31 10.09 15.63 6.68
C VAL A 31 10.69 15.46 5.29
N GLY A 32 11.16 16.56 4.67
CA GLY A 32 11.83 16.50 3.37
C GLY A 32 13.11 15.66 3.40
N VAL A 33 13.98 15.89 4.39
CA VAL A 33 15.25 15.17 4.54
C VAL A 33 15.03 13.70 4.88
N THR A 34 14.18 13.39 5.86
CA THR A 34 13.92 12.00 6.24
C THR A 34 13.27 11.21 5.11
N THR A 35 12.38 11.85 4.34
CA THR A 35 11.77 11.21 3.16
C THR A 35 12.82 10.96 2.07
N ALA A 36 13.71 11.91 1.78
CA ALA A 36 14.80 11.70 0.83
C ALA A 36 15.70 10.50 1.25
N VAL A 37 15.98 10.35 2.54
CA VAL A 37 16.72 9.19 3.05
C VAL A 37 15.94 7.88 2.89
N VAL A 38 14.62 7.87 3.15
CA VAL A 38 13.76 6.70 2.89
C VAL A 38 13.85 6.28 1.42
N TYR A 39 13.74 7.23 0.49
CA TYR A 39 13.83 6.94 -0.94
C TYR A 39 15.21 6.45 -1.37
N PHE A 40 16.29 7.00 -0.78
CA PHE A 40 17.63 6.46 -0.98
C PHE A 40 17.74 5.00 -0.50
N LEU A 41 17.27 4.71 0.71
CA LEU A 41 17.24 3.34 1.25
C LEU A 41 16.38 2.42 0.37
N MET A 42 15.30 2.95 -0.22
CA MET A 42 14.48 2.25 -1.20
C MET A 42 15.25 1.84 -2.43
N GLY A 43 15.98 2.78 -3.02
CA GLY A 43 16.84 2.46 -4.14
C GLY A 43 17.86 1.38 -3.81
N MET A 44 18.44 1.42 -2.60
CA MET A 44 19.39 0.41 -2.12
C MET A 44 18.78 -0.98 -1.90
N THR A 45 17.45 -1.11 -1.83
CA THR A 45 16.76 -2.41 -1.69
C THR A 45 16.35 -3.03 -3.03
N ILE A 46 16.40 -2.27 -4.12
CA ILE A 46 15.95 -2.71 -5.43
C ILE A 46 17.05 -3.54 -6.12
N ASP A 47 16.86 -4.85 -6.17
CA ASP A 47 17.75 -5.73 -6.94
C ASP A 47 17.37 -5.76 -8.42
N LEU A 48 18.24 -5.22 -9.28
CA LEU A 48 18.03 -5.21 -10.73
C LEU A 48 17.95 -6.61 -11.35
N GLN A 49 18.52 -7.64 -10.72
CA GLN A 49 18.39 -9.01 -11.19
C GLN A 49 16.98 -9.54 -10.96
N VAL A 50 16.36 -9.18 -9.83
CA VAL A 50 14.94 -9.46 -9.57
C VAL A 50 14.10 -8.73 -10.63
N VAL A 51 14.39 -7.46 -10.91
CA VAL A 51 13.72 -6.69 -12.00
C VAL A 51 13.85 -7.37 -13.36
N LYS A 52 15.02 -7.91 -13.71
CA LYS A 52 15.18 -8.69 -14.95
C LYS A 52 14.39 -10.01 -14.95
N GLY A 53 14.27 -10.65 -13.79
CA GLY A 53 13.44 -11.85 -13.62
C GLY A 53 11.95 -11.57 -13.83
N ILE A 54 11.48 -10.39 -13.41
CA ILE A 54 10.10 -9.92 -13.59
C ILE A 54 9.71 -9.87 -15.06
N ALA A 55 10.62 -9.42 -15.93
CA ALA A 55 10.39 -9.36 -17.37
C ALA A 55 10.07 -10.74 -18.00
N LYS A 56 10.42 -11.85 -17.33
CA LYS A 56 10.13 -13.22 -17.81
C LYS A 56 8.73 -13.72 -17.45
N ARG A 57 8.02 -13.08 -16.49
CA ARG A 57 6.66 -13.45 -16.06
C ARG A 57 5.79 -12.20 -15.90
N PRO A 58 5.42 -11.52 -17.00
CA PRO A 58 4.89 -10.16 -16.96
C PRO A 58 3.44 -10.05 -16.48
N VAL A 59 2.65 -11.14 -16.50
CA VAL A 59 1.20 -11.07 -16.28
C VAL A 59 0.83 -10.53 -14.89
N GLY A 60 1.44 -11.05 -13.82
CA GLY A 60 1.20 -10.57 -12.45
C GLY A 60 1.54 -9.08 -12.27
N PRO A 61 2.78 -8.68 -12.57
CA PRO A 61 3.21 -7.28 -12.53
C PRO A 61 2.36 -6.35 -13.40
N ALA A 62 2.00 -6.75 -14.61
CA ALA A 62 1.20 -5.92 -15.51
C ALA A 62 -0.21 -5.65 -14.95
N VAL A 63 -0.85 -6.68 -14.39
CA VAL A 63 -2.12 -6.54 -13.68
C VAL A 63 -1.97 -5.60 -12.48
N GLY A 64 -0.92 -5.79 -11.67
CA GLY A 64 -0.61 -4.90 -10.55
C GLY A 64 -0.41 -3.43 -10.96
N ILE A 65 0.37 -3.17 -12.01
CA ILE A 65 0.60 -1.82 -12.55
C ILE A 65 -0.71 -1.18 -13.03
N PHE A 66 -1.56 -1.94 -13.72
CA PHE A 66 -2.85 -1.45 -14.18
C PHE A 66 -3.77 -1.08 -13.00
N CYS A 67 -3.88 -1.96 -11.99
CA CYS A 67 -4.62 -1.67 -10.77
C CYS A 67 -4.08 -0.41 -10.08
N GLN A 68 -2.76 -0.31 -9.97
CA GLN A 68 -2.08 0.73 -9.22
C GLN A 68 -2.16 2.10 -9.88
N TYR A 69 -2.01 2.18 -11.19
CA TYR A 69 -1.85 3.46 -11.90
C TYR A 69 -2.98 3.82 -12.83
N ILE A 70 -3.98 2.96 -13.00
CA ILE A 70 -5.21 3.28 -13.71
C ILE A 70 -6.39 3.19 -12.75
N MET A 71 -6.59 2.04 -12.11
CA MET A 71 -7.79 1.86 -11.28
C MET A 71 -7.76 2.73 -10.02
N MET A 72 -6.66 2.73 -9.25
CA MET A 72 -6.59 3.48 -7.99
C MET A 72 -6.71 5.00 -8.17
N PRO A 73 -6.05 5.66 -9.14
CA PRO A 73 -6.26 7.08 -9.42
C PRO A 73 -7.70 7.42 -9.81
N LEU A 74 -8.35 6.55 -10.60
CA LEU A 74 -9.74 6.77 -11.01
C LEU A 74 -10.72 6.54 -9.86
N ILE A 75 -10.48 5.53 -9.02
CA ILE A 75 -11.26 5.26 -7.82
C ILE A 75 -11.11 6.44 -6.84
N SER A 76 -9.90 6.93 -6.61
CA SER A 76 -9.68 8.06 -5.69
C SER A 76 -10.28 9.35 -6.22
N PHE A 77 -10.16 9.62 -7.53
CA PHE A 77 -10.81 10.77 -8.17
C PHE A 77 -12.34 10.70 -8.05
N GLY A 78 -12.94 9.55 -8.42
CA GLY A 78 -14.38 9.36 -8.36
C GLY A 78 -14.94 9.41 -6.93
N LEU A 79 -14.23 8.82 -5.97
CA LEU A 79 -14.60 8.89 -4.56
C LEU A 79 -14.49 10.32 -4.02
N GLY A 80 -13.51 11.09 -4.50
CA GLY A 80 -13.32 12.50 -4.14
C GLY A 80 -14.51 13.35 -4.58
N LEU A 81 -14.93 13.17 -5.83
CA LEU A 81 -16.13 13.83 -6.37
C LEU A 81 -17.41 13.40 -5.66
N ALA A 82 -17.52 12.13 -5.25
CA ALA A 82 -18.71 11.61 -4.58
C ALA A 82 -18.85 12.10 -3.13
N LEU A 83 -17.76 12.16 -2.36
CA LEU A 83 -17.80 12.51 -0.93
C LEU A 83 -17.68 14.01 -0.67
N TYR A 84 -16.94 14.72 -1.52
CA TYR A 84 -16.71 16.16 -1.40
C TYR A 84 -17.27 16.85 -2.62
N SER A 85 -18.59 16.85 -2.83
CA SER A 85 -19.23 17.30 -4.08
C SER A 85 -19.45 18.80 -4.19
N GLY A 86 -19.21 19.58 -3.14
CA GLY A 86 -19.31 21.03 -3.13
C GLY A 86 -18.11 21.73 -3.77
N ASP A 87 -18.32 23.00 -4.13
CA ASP A 87 -17.33 23.82 -4.84
C ASP A 87 -16.49 24.71 -3.91
N SER A 88 -16.64 24.56 -2.59
CA SER A 88 -15.85 25.32 -1.62
C SER A 88 -14.37 25.00 -1.76
N PHE A 89 -13.52 25.97 -1.44
CA PHE A 89 -12.07 25.82 -1.54
C PHE A 89 -11.56 24.64 -0.67
N GLU A 90 -12.10 24.47 0.53
CA GLU A 90 -11.78 23.35 1.42
C GLU A 90 -12.11 22.00 0.79
N GLU A 91 -13.31 21.84 0.20
CA GLU A 91 -13.71 20.58 -0.42
C GLU A 91 -12.82 20.22 -1.62
N ARG A 92 -12.37 21.22 -2.39
CA ARG A 92 -11.41 21.01 -3.48
C ARG A 92 -10.04 20.55 -2.98
N LEU A 93 -9.57 21.08 -1.86
CA LEU A 93 -8.33 20.61 -1.22
C LEU A 93 -8.47 19.17 -0.69
N MET A 94 -9.64 18.82 -0.14
CA MET A 94 -9.92 17.43 0.27
C MET A 94 -9.94 16.48 -0.94
N ARG A 95 -10.56 16.88 -2.06
CA ARG A 95 -10.51 16.11 -3.34
C ARG A 95 -9.07 15.91 -3.81
N LEU A 96 -8.25 16.96 -3.76
CA LEU A 96 -6.83 16.89 -4.14
C LEU A 96 -6.08 15.87 -3.27
N GLY A 97 -6.25 15.95 -1.95
CA GLY A 97 -5.66 15.01 -1.00
C GLY A 97 -6.09 13.56 -1.25
N MET A 98 -7.37 13.36 -1.58
CA MET A 98 -7.90 12.04 -1.97
C MET A 98 -7.24 11.55 -3.25
N PHE A 99 -7.25 12.37 -4.29
CA PHE A 99 -6.75 12.02 -5.61
C PHE A 99 -5.26 11.65 -5.58
N LEU A 100 -4.43 12.52 -4.99
CA LEU A 100 -2.99 12.29 -4.83
C LEU A 100 -2.69 10.99 -4.07
N SER A 101 -3.49 10.66 -3.06
CA SER A 101 -3.35 9.41 -2.29
C SER A 101 -3.51 8.16 -3.17
N GLY A 102 -4.45 8.19 -4.13
CA GLY A 102 -4.64 7.08 -5.08
C GLY A 102 -3.64 7.06 -6.24
N CYS A 103 -2.91 8.16 -6.48
CA CYS A 103 -1.85 8.22 -7.49
C CYS A 103 -0.52 7.63 -7.01
N CYS A 104 -0.34 7.51 -5.70
CA CYS A 104 0.90 7.03 -5.10
C CYS A 104 1.21 5.57 -5.48
N PRO A 105 2.47 5.12 -5.37
CA PRO A 105 2.82 3.70 -5.46
C PRO A 105 2.31 2.89 -4.26
N GLY A 106 2.38 1.57 -4.38
CA GLY A 106 2.14 0.64 -3.27
C GLY A 106 3.01 0.96 -2.04
N GLY A 107 2.43 0.84 -0.86
CA GLY A 107 3.05 1.16 0.42
C GLY A 107 3.88 0.00 0.96
N GLY A 108 5.02 0.29 1.60
CA GLY A 108 5.94 -0.74 2.12
C GLY A 108 5.35 -1.71 3.16
N ALA A 109 4.19 -1.38 3.75
CA ALA A 109 3.45 -2.29 4.63
C ALA A 109 2.69 -3.39 3.88
N SER A 110 2.48 -3.26 2.56
CA SER A 110 1.74 -4.22 1.74
C SER A 110 2.35 -5.63 1.85
N ASN A 111 3.68 -5.74 1.79
CA ASN A 111 4.40 -7.02 1.90
C ASN A 111 4.10 -7.75 3.21
N MET A 112 4.05 -7.02 4.33
CA MET A 112 3.71 -7.60 5.64
C MET A 112 2.27 -8.12 5.64
N TRP A 113 1.31 -7.34 5.13
CA TRP A 113 -0.08 -7.74 5.06
C TRP A 113 -0.31 -8.91 4.11
N THR A 114 0.35 -8.91 2.95
CA THR A 114 0.34 -10.02 2.01
C THR A 114 0.81 -11.31 2.70
N HIS A 115 1.91 -11.25 3.46
CA HIS A 115 2.39 -12.42 4.23
C HIS A 115 1.35 -12.90 5.24
N LEU A 116 0.80 -12.00 6.06
CA LEU A 116 -0.16 -12.34 7.11
C LEU A 116 -1.46 -12.94 6.51
N LEU A 117 -1.88 -12.44 5.36
CA LEU A 117 -3.05 -12.92 4.62
C LEU A 117 -2.75 -14.16 3.75
N GLY A 118 -1.50 -14.66 3.76
CA GLY A 118 -1.09 -15.85 3.03
C GLY A 118 -1.07 -15.67 1.51
N GLY A 119 -0.82 -14.45 1.06
CA GLY A 119 -0.59 -14.13 -0.34
C GLY A 119 0.85 -14.39 -0.79
N SER A 120 1.09 -14.24 -2.09
CA SER A 120 2.40 -14.42 -2.70
C SER A 120 3.31 -13.23 -2.37
N LEU A 121 4.23 -13.44 -1.42
CA LEU A 121 5.23 -12.45 -1.04
C LEU A 121 6.14 -12.04 -2.20
N ASP A 122 6.55 -13.00 -3.02
CA ASP A 122 7.41 -12.76 -4.16
C ASP A 122 6.75 -11.79 -5.15
N LEU A 123 5.45 -11.97 -5.40
CA LEU A 123 4.69 -11.08 -6.27
C LEU A 123 4.49 -9.70 -5.64
N SER A 124 4.19 -9.62 -4.33
CA SER A 124 4.04 -8.36 -3.60
C SER A 124 5.30 -7.50 -3.70
N CYS A 125 6.45 -8.04 -3.32
CA CYS A 125 7.73 -7.33 -3.36
C CYS A 125 8.09 -6.87 -4.78
N MET A 126 7.80 -7.72 -5.76
CA MET A 126 7.97 -7.43 -7.19
C MET A 126 7.09 -6.27 -7.65
N MET A 127 5.80 -6.27 -7.29
CA MET A 127 4.87 -5.20 -7.64
C MET A 127 5.24 -3.89 -6.94
N THR A 128 5.64 -3.91 -5.66
CA THR A 128 6.08 -2.70 -4.95
C THR A 128 7.32 -2.09 -5.60
N CYS A 129 8.27 -2.93 -6.00
CA CYS A 129 9.48 -2.49 -6.70
C CYS A 129 9.13 -1.82 -8.03
N VAL A 130 8.36 -2.51 -8.89
CA VAL A 130 7.97 -1.99 -10.21
C VAL A 130 7.08 -0.76 -10.07
N SER A 131 6.14 -0.77 -9.13
CA SER A 131 5.23 0.35 -8.92
C SER A 131 6.02 1.59 -8.54
N THR A 132 6.99 1.48 -7.63
CA THR A 132 7.86 2.60 -7.25
C THR A 132 8.55 3.24 -8.45
N PHE A 133 9.10 2.45 -9.37
CA PHE A 133 9.68 3.00 -10.60
C PHE A 133 8.65 3.70 -11.48
N VAL A 134 7.49 3.08 -11.70
CA VAL A 134 6.43 3.64 -12.53
C VAL A 134 5.83 4.90 -11.90
N SER A 135 5.84 5.02 -10.56
CA SER A 135 5.34 6.17 -9.81
C SER A 135 5.98 7.49 -10.24
N PHE A 136 7.26 7.43 -10.59
CA PHE A 136 8.07 8.57 -10.95
C PHE A 136 7.57 9.29 -12.20
N ALA A 137 6.94 8.56 -13.11
CA ALA A 137 6.32 9.12 -14.31
C ALA A 137 4.79 9.27 -14.16
N SER A 138 4.14 8.30 -13.53
CA SER A 138 2.69 8.25 -13.43
C SER A 138 2.10 9.27 -12.45
N VAL A 139 2.74 9.54 -11.30
CA VAL A 139 2.27 10.55 -10.34
C VAL A 139 2.24 11.94 -10.99
N PRO A 140 3.34 12.44 -11.60
CA PRO A 140 3.30 13.73 -12.29
C PRO A 140 2.28 13.76 -13.44
N LEU A 141 2.18 12.68 -14.22
CA LEU A 141 1.22 12.60 -15.32
C LEU A 141 -0.23 12.79 -14.84
N TRP A 142 -0.62 12.07 -13.78
CA TRP A 142 -1.96 12.20 -13.20
C TRP A 142 -2.22 13.58 -12.61
N VAL A 143 -1.23 14.13 -11.90
CA VAL A 143 -1.33 15.47 -11.32
C VAL A 143 -1.47 16.55 -12.39
N LEU A 144 -0.72 16.45 -13.49
CA LEU A 144 -0.79 17.43 -14.59
C LEU A 144 -2.06 17.30 -15.44
N THR A 145 -2.75 16.16 -15.41
CA THR A 145 -3.95 15.90 -16.22
C THR A 145 -5.24 16.14 -15.46
N LEU A 146 -5.50 15.37 -14.38
CA LEU A 146 -6.73 15.49 -13.59
C LEU A 146 -6.61 16.48 -12.43
N GLY A 147 -5.40 16.82 -12.00
CA GLY A 147 -5.20 17.84 -10.96
C GLY A 147 -5.86 19.19 -11.29
N PRO A 148 -5.70 19.74 -12.51
CA PRO A 148 -6.38 20.96 -12.95
C PRO A 148 -7.91 20.86 -12.93
N VAL A 149 -8.47 19.68 -13.20
CA VAL A 149 -9.92 19.46 -13.17
C VAL A 149 -10.48 19.57 -11.75
N ILE A 150 -9.72 19.14 -10.74
CA ILE A 150 -10.14 19.21 -9.33
C ILE A 150 -10.25 20.66 -8.85
N MET A 151 -9.36 21.53 -9.34
CA MET A 151 -9.25 22.93 -8.91
C MET A 151 -9.76 23.92 -9.96
N SER A 152 -10.51 23.46 -10.96
CA SER A 152 -11.06 24.37 -11.96
C SER A 152 -11.85 25.47 -11.26
N ASP A 153 -11.63 26.72 -11.65
CA ASP A 153 -12.35 27.90 -11.14
C ASP A 153 -12.04 28.28 -9.67
N ALA A 154 -10.97 27.76 -9.07
CA ALA A 154 -10.45 28.27 -7.82
C ALA A 154 -9.52 29.48 -8.06
N ASP A 155 -9.68 30.56 -7.29
CA ASP A 155 -8.75 31.73 -7.27
C ASP A 155 -7.34 31.37 -6.73
N PHE A 156 -7.08 30.09 -6.50
CA PHE A 156 -5.85 29.55 -5.95
C PHE A 156 -5.20 28.62 -6.97
N VAL A 157 -4.07 29.06 -7.53
CA VAL A 157 -3.29 28.26 -8.47
C VAL A 157 -2.47 27.24 -7.69
N ILE A 158 -2.83 25.96 -7.80
CA ILE A 158 -1.95 24.90 -7.30
C ILE A 158 -0.67 24.91 -8.15
N PRO A 159 0.52 24.89 -7.51
CA PRO A 159 1.76 24.82 -8.24
C PRO A 159 2.02 23.37 -8.71
N TYR A 160 1.29 22.94 -9.74
CA TYR A 160 1.42 21.60 -10.32
C TYR A 160 2.84 21.31 -10.83
N ILE A 161 3.55 22.35 -11.26
CA ILE A 161 4.96 22.28 -11.64
C ILE A 161 5.82 21.97 -10.41
N ASP A 162 5.60 22.63 -9.27
CA ASP A 162 6.38 22.38 -8.05
C ASP A 162 6.06 21.01 -7.45
N ILE A 163 4.81 20.54 -7.56
CA ILE A 163 4.45 19.14 -7.27
C ILE A 163 5.29 18.19 -8.12
N THR A 164 5.34 18.44 -9.43
CA THR A 164 6.11 17.62 -10.37
C THR A 164 7.60 17.66 -10.06
N ILE A 165 8.17 18.84 -9.80
CA ILE A 165 9.58 19.02 -9.40
C ILE A 165 9.86 18.28 -8.10
N THR A 166 8.97 18.35 -7.12
CA THR A 166 9.13 17.65 -5.84
C THR A 166 9.14 16.14 -6.04
N VAL A 167 8.21 15.59 -6.81
CA VAL A 167 8.20 14.16 -7.14
C VAL A 167 9.48 13.76 -7.88
N ILE A 168 9.91 14.56 -8.86
CA ILE A 168 11.16 14.33 -9.60
C ILE A 168 12.38 14.41 -8.68
N SER A 169 12.38 15.33 -7.71
CA SER A 169 13.47 15.46 -6.74
C SER A 169 13.62 14.23 -5.86
N LEU A 170 12.51 13.52 -5.55
CA LEU A 170 12.53 12.24 -4.82
C LEU A 170 13.05 11.08 -5.69
N ILE A 171 13.03 11.19 -7.02
CA ILE A 171 13.67 10.23 -7.94
C ILE A 171 15.18 10.24 -7.73
N ILE A 172 15.78 11.41 -7.53
CA ILE A 172 17.25 11.56 -7.42
C ILE A 172 17.85 10.67 -6.33
N PRO A 173 17.45 10.75 -5.04
CA PRO A 173 18.01 9.90 -4.00
C PRO A 173 17.72 8.41 -4.26
N CYS A 174 16.55 8.06 -4.78
CA CYS A 174 16.22 6.67 -5.13
C CYS A 174 17.13 6.14 -6.26
N GLY A 175 17.32 6.93 -7.32
CA GLY A 175 18.21 6.61 -8.44
C GLY A 175 19.67 6.44 -8.00
N VAL A 176 20.14 7.28 -7.08
CA VAL A 176 21.47 7.11 -6.45
C VAL A 176 21.55 5.79 -5.69
N GLY A 177 20.52 5.45 -4.91
CA GLY A 177 20.43 4.17 -4.21
C GLY A 177 20.47 2.97 -5.17
N ILE A 178 19.70 3.01 -6.26
CA ILE A 178 19.67 1.97 -7.29
C ILE A 178 21.04 1.84 -7.96
N LEU A 179 21.70 2.95 -8.28
CA LEU A 179 23.01 2.95 -8.91
C LEU A 179 24.08 2.32 -8.00
N LEU A 180 24.05 2.64 -6.71
CA LEU A 180 24.96 2.02 -5.73
C LEU A 180 24.67 0.53 -5.55
N GLN A 181 23.39 0.15 -5.52
CA GLN A 181 22.96 -1.26 -5.48
C GLN A 181 23.44 -2.03 -6.70
N ALA A 182 23.35 -1.42 -7.89
CA ALA A 182 23.78 -2.01 -9.15
C ALA A 182 25.31 -2.14 -9.25
N LYS A 183 26.06 -1.15 -8.73
CA LYS A 183 27.52 -1.12 -8.79
C LYS A 183 28.18 -2.02 -7.74
N PHE A 184 27.59 -2.16 -6.56
CA PHE A 184 28.15 -2.92 -5.44
C PHE A 184 27.16 -3.93 -4.86
N PRO A 185 26.58 -4.83 -5.69
CA PRO A 185 25.60 -5.80 -5.23
C PRO A 185 26.21 -6.70 -4.16
N GLY A 186 25.48 -6.90 -3.06
CA GLY A 186 25.94 -7.74 -1.96
C GLY A 186 27.11 -7.18 -1.14
N SER A 187 27.43 -5.89 -1.27
CA SER A 187 28.39 -5.24 -0.35
C SER A 187 27.85 -5.15 1.09
N LYS A 188 28.74 -4.95 2.07
CA LYS A 188 28.34 -4.73 3.48
C LYS A 188 27.42 -3.51 3.62
N MET A 189 27.70 -2.45 2.84
CA MET A 189 26.90 -1.21 2.82
C MET A 189 25.47 -1.49 2.36
N VAL A 190 25.31 -2.16 1.22
CA VAL A 190 24.00 -2.56 0.68
C VAL A 190 23.19 -3.33 1.72
N ARG A 191 23.77 -4.39 2.30
CA ARG A 191 23.08 -5.20 3.31
C ARG A 191 22.68 -4.38 4.53
N PHE A 192 23.52 -3.46 4.96
CA PHE A 192 23.21 -2.56 6.07
C PHE A 192 22.05 -1.63 5.73
N CYS A 193 22.08 -0.96 4.57
CA CYS A 193 21.00 -0.09 4.10
C CYS A 193 19.68 -0.85 3.96
N SER A 194 19.69 -2.05 3.37
CA SER A 194 18.49 -2.88 3.25
C SER A 194 17.92 -3.30 4.60
N LYS A 195 18.78 -3.57 5.60
CA LYS A 195 18.33 -3.87 6.97
C LYS A 195 17.77 -2.63 7.69
N MET A 196 18.30 -1.45 7.39
CA MET A 196 17.84 -0.17 7.95
C MET A 196 16.57 0.36 7.31
N MET A 197 16.18 -0.14 6.14
CA MET A 197 14.98 0.29 5.43
C MET A 197 13.71 0.26 6.29
N SER A 198 13.35 -0.92 6.81
CA SER A 198 12.12 -1.11 7.60
C SER A 198 12.07 -0.23 8.86
N PRO A 199 13.09 -0.22 9.75
CA PRO A 199 13.06 0.61 10.94
C PRO A 199 13.06 2.11 10.60
N PHE A 200 13.76 2.54 9.55
CA PHE A 200 13.80 3.95 9.16
C PHE A 200 12.47 4.40 8.55
N CYS A 201 11.79 3.56 7.76
CA CYS A 201 10.42 3.83 7.30
C CYS A 201 9.44 3.98 8.47
N ALA A 202 9.49 3.06 9.45
CA ALA A 202 8.65 3.15 10.64
C ALA A 202 8.95 4.41 11.46
N MET A 203 10.23 4.75 11.64
CA MET A 203 10.65 5.98 12.31
C MET A 203 10.14 7.23 11.57
N ASN A 204 10.31 7.31 10.24
CA ASN A 204 9.84 8.43 9.43
C ASN A 204 8.32 8.60 9.54
N LEU A 205 7.58 7.48 9.49
CA LEU A 205 6.14 7.46 9.66
C LEU A 205 5.71 8.02 11.03
N ILE A 206 6.33 7.52 12.11
CA ILE A 206 6.06 7.99 13.48
C ILE A 206 6.40 9.48 13.62
N LEU A 207 7.51 9.93 13.04
CA LEU A 207 7.93 11.32 13.07
C LEU A 207 6.92 12.23 12.36
N ILE A 208 6.53 11.88 11.13
CA ILE A 208 5.56 12.66 10.33
C ILE A 208 4.24 12.79 11.09
N PHE A 209 3.76 11.70 11.68
CA PHE A 209 2.51 11.70 12.44
C PHE A 209 2.60 12.47 13.75
N THR A 210 3.59 12.19 14.58
CA THR A 210 3.68 12.79 15.93
C THR A 210 4.03 14.27 15.88
N PHE A 211 5.05 14.63 15.09
CA PHE A 211 5.45 16.03 14.94
C PHE A 211 4.41 16.79 14.11
N GLY A 212 3.88 16.19 13.05
CA GLY A 212 2.79 16.78 12.26
C GLY A 212 1.53 17.02 13.09
N THR A 213 1.12 16.05 13.91
CA THR A 213 0.01 16.22 14.87
C THR A 213 0.28 17.37 15.83
N TYR A 214 1.50 17.49 16.36
CA TYR A 214 1.87 18.57 17.27
C TYR A 214 1.82 19.95 16.59
N CYS A 215 2.33 20.07 15.36
CA CYS A 215 2.33 21.30 14.58
C CYS A 215 0.92 21.69 14.10
N TYR A 216 0.09 20.70 13.75
CA TYR A 216 -1.19 20.88 13.09
C TYR A 216 -2.33 20.20 13.84
N LEU A 217 -2.39 20.36 15.18
CA LEU A 217 -3.47 19.76 15.99
C LEU A 217 -4.88 20.09 15.46
N TYR A 218 -5.04 21.24 14.82
CA TYR A 218 -6.31 21.66 14.23
C TYR A 218 -6.74 20.77 13.06
N ILE A 219 -5.86 20.01 12.41
CA ILE A 219 -6.22 19.13 11.29
C ILE A 219 -7.26 18.08 11.69
N PHE A 220 -7.25 17.65 12.96
CA PHE A 220 -8.23 16.71 13.50
C PHE A 220 -9.63 17.31 13.61
N THR A 221 -9.79 18.65 13.56
CA THR A 221 -11.12 19.26 13.48
C THR A 221 -11.73 19.13 12.07
N LEU A 222 -10.92 18.81 11.06
CA LEU A 222 -11.37 18.50 9.69
C LEU A 222 -11.80 17.03 9.54
N PHE A 223 -11.60 16.19 10.57
CA PHE A 223 -12.05 14.80 10.56
C PHE A 223 -13.55 14.74 10.86
N ASP A 224 -14.34 14.96 9.82
CA ASP A 224 -15.77 14.71 9.83
C ASP A 224 -16.11 13.25 9.44
N TRP A 225 -17.40 12.93 9.40
CA TRP A 225 -17.86 11.60 9.00
C TRP A 225 -17.43 11.22 7.58
N ARG A 226 -17.28 12.20 6.66
CA ARG A 226 -16.84 11.96 5.27
C ARG A 226 -15.39 11.53 5.25
N THR A 227 -14.53 12.16 6.04
CA THR A 227 -13.11 11.79 6.20
C THR A 227 -12.95 10.38 6.75
N LEU A 228 -13.78 9.99 7.72
CA LEU A 228 -13.78 8.62 8.26
C LEU A 228 -14.24 7.59 7.20
N VAL A 229 -15.32 7.89 6.49
CA VAL A 229 -15.84 7.04 5.41
C VAL A 229 -14.81 6.91 4.29
N ALA A 230 -14.22 8.00 3.83
CA ALA A 230 -13.14 8.00 2.86
C ALA A 230 -11.98 7.12 3.33
N GLY A 231 -11.54 7.32 4.58
CA GLY A 231 -10.46 6.61 5.25
C GLY A 231 -10.56 5.09 5.13
N ILE A 232 -11.77 4.56 5.25
CA ILE A 232 -12.06 3.12 5.14
C ILE A 232 -12.36 2.74 3.69
N ALA A 233 -13.11 3.57 2.97
CA ALA A 233 -13.62 3.27 1.64
C ALA A 233 -12.50 3.15 0.60
N LEU A 234 -11.56 4.10 0.55
CA LEU A 234 -10.52 4.10 -0.50
C LEU A 234 -9.62 2.84 -0.43
N PRO A 235 -9.04 2.46 0.72
CA PRO A 235 -8.26 1.22 0.83
C PRO A 235 -9.12 -0.01 0.50
N THR A 236 -10.36 -0.05 0.99
CA THR A 236 -11.28 -1.19 0.77
C THR A 236 -11.64 -1.36 -0.69
N LEU A 237 -11.93 -0.25 -1.39
CA LEU A 237 -12.18 -0.25 -2.83
C LEU A 237 -10.92 -0.69 -3.59
N GLY A 238 -9.73 -0.27 -3.16
CA GLY A 238 -8.47 -0.77 -3.72
C GLY A 238 -8.29 -2.29 -3.54
N TYR A 239 -8.51 -2.81 -2.33
CA TYR A 239 -8.41 -4.25 -2.05
C TYR A 239 -9.38 -5.06 -2.91
N THR A 240 -10.64 -4.62 -2.97
CA THR A 240 -11.70 -5.33 -3.68
C THR A 240 -11.50 -5.24 -5.18
N ALA A 241 -11.26 -4.06 -5.73
CA ALA A 241 -11.07 -3.85 -7.15
C ALA A 241 -9.82 -4.57 -7.67
N GLY A 242 -8.70 -4.50 -6.94
CA GLY A 242 -7.48 -5.25 -7.28
C GLY A 242 -7.68 -6.76 -7.22
N SER A 243 -8.40 -7.26 -6.21
CA SER A 243 -8.70 -8.70 -6.09
C SER A 243 -9.61 -9.19 -7.21
N ILE A 244 -10.68 -8.44 -7.52
CA ILE A 244 -11.61 -8.77 -8.62
C ILE A 244 -10.85 -8.78 -9.94
N PHE A 245 -10.05 -7.76 -10.21
CA PHE A 245 -9.29 -7.67 -11.46
C PHE A 245 -8.29 -8.82 -11.58
N ALA A 246 -7.55 -9.16 -10.52
CA ALA A 246 -6.67 -10.33 -10.52
C ALA A 246 -7.43 -11.65 -10.73
N ALA A 247 -8.64 -11.78 -10.19
CA ALA A 247 -9.49 -12.95 -10.39
C ALA A 247 -9.98 -13.09 -11.83
N LEU A 248 -10.24 -11.98 -12.54
CA LEU A 248 -10.58 -12.00 -13.97
C LEU A 248 -9.46 -12.59 -14.84
N PHE A 249 -8.20 -12.41 -14.42
CA PHE A 249 -7.03 -13.04 -15.04
C PHE A 249 -6.77 -14.47 -14.55
N ARG A 250 -7.69 -15.07 -13.78
CA ARG A 250 -7.63 -16.45 -13.27
C ARG A 250 -6.33 -16.74 -12.50
N MET A 251 -5.85 -15.76 -11.73
CA MET A 251 -4.70 -15.95 -10.85
C MET A 251 -5.05 -16.87 -9.69
N ASP A 252 -4.04 -17.54 -9.12
CA ASP A 252 -4.21 -18.31 -7.89
C ASP A 252 -4.54 -17.40 -6.70
N THR A 253 -5.18 -17.95 -5.67
CA THR A 253 -5.64 -17.21 -4.48
C THR A 253 -4.51 -16.42 -3.82
N ALA A 254 -3.29 -16.96 -3.76
CA ALA A 254 -2.18 -16.27 -3.13
C ALA A 254 -1.76 -15.03 -3.93
N ARG A 255 -1.77 -15.10 -5.27
CA ARG A 255 -1.53 -13.94 -6.14
C ARG A 255 -2.68 -12.94 -6.13
N ILE A 256 -3.93 -13.38 -6.09
CA ILE A 256 -5.09 -12.49 -5.95
C ILE A 256 -4.97 -11.64 -4.67
N ILE A 257 -4.65 -12.28 -3.55
CA ILE A 257 -4.43 -11.59 -2.27
C ILE A 257 -3.28 -10.58 -2.40
N ALA A 258 -2.17 -10.96 -3.03
CA ALA A 258 -1.04 -10.05 -3.23
C ALA A 258 -1.42 -8.83 -4.07
N VAL A 259 -2.11 -9.01 -5.19
CA VAL A 259 -2.54 -7.88 -6.05
C VAL A 259 -3.55 -6.99 -5.33
N GLY A 260 -4.54 -7.58 -4.65
CA GLY A 260 -5.53 -6.83 -3.88
C GLY A 260 -4.88 -5.98 -2.79
N VAL A 261 -4.06 -6.59 -1.93
CA VAL A 261 -3.35 -5.90 -0.85
C VAL A 261 -2.43 -4.81 -1.39
N GLU A 262 -1.66 -5.09 -2.43
CA GLU A 262 -0.77 -4.10 -3.05
C GLU A 262 -1.56 -2.90 -3.61
N THR A 263 -2.72 -3.15 -4.21
CA THR A 263 -3.56 -2.09 -4.79
C THR A 263 -4.15 -1.18 -3.72
N GLY A 264 -4.64 -1.73 -2.60
CA GLY A 264 -5.29 -0.93 -1.55
C GLY A 264 -4.32 -0.34 -0.50
N VAL A 265 -3.16 -0.96 -0.28
CA VAL A 265 -2.12 -0.38 0.59
C VAL A 265 -1.26 0.56 -0.23
N GLN A 266 -1.60 1.85 -0.20
CA GLN A 266 -0.86 2.91 -0.87
C GLN A 266 0.24 3.50 0.02
N ASN A 267 1.22 4.16 -0.60
CA ASN A 267 2.23 4.94 0.09
C ASN A 267 1.77 6.39 0.32
N TYR A 268 0.81 6.58 1.22
CA TYR A 268 0.22 7.89 1.56
C TYR A 268 1.25 8.91 2.10
N THR A 269 2.40 8.44 2.60
CA THR A 269 3.51 9.32 3.00
C THR A 269 3.97 10.20 1.84
N ILE A 270 3.93 9.68 0.61
CA ILE A 270 4.31 10.44 -0.59
C ILE A 270 3.31 11.56 -0.85
N ALA A 271 2.01 11.26 -0.78
CA ALA A 271 0.96 12.28 -0.91
C ALA A 271 1.11 13.38 0.16
N LEU A 272 1.36 13.00 1.42
CA LEU A 272 1.64 13.94 2.52
C LEU A 272 2.80 14.87 2.18
N VAL A 273 3.95 14.29 1.81
CA VAL A 273 5.19 15.04 1.55
C VAL A 273 5.01 15.98 0.36
N ILE A 274 4.37 15.52 -0.71
CA ILE A 274 4.05 16.37 -1.86
C ILE A 274 3.22 17.56 -1.41
N LEU A 275 2.11 17.33 -0.70
CA LEU A 275 1.20 18.40 -0.28
C LEU A 275 1.89 19.41 0.65
N ILE A 276 2.67 18.95 1.63
CA ILE A 276 3.36 19.80 2.60
C ILE A 276 4.46 20.65 1.93
N LEU A 277 5.21 20.07 0.98
CA LEU A 277 6.35 20.75 0.37
C LEU A 277 5.97 21.70 -0.76
N THR A 278 4.79 21.54 -1.35
CA THR A 278 4.45 22.20 -2.62
C THR A 278 3.24 23.11 -2.52
N VAL A 279 2.27 22.77 -1.68
CA VAL A 279 1.06 23.58 -1.53
C VAL A 279 1.25 24.52 -0.35
N SER A 280 1.04 25.82 -0.57
CA SER A 280 1.22 26.83 0.46
C SER A 280 0.32 26.58 1.67
N SER A 281 0.83 26.86 2.87
CA SER A 281 0.04 26.84 4.10
C SER A 281 -1.06 27.92 4.04
N PRO A 282 -2.30 27.65 4.51
CA PRO A 282 -2.77 26.41 5.15
C PRO A 282 -3.36 25.38 4.17
N ALA A 283 -3.38 25.66 2.87
CA ALA A 283 -4.03 24.81 1.87
C ALA A 283 -3.42 23.40 1.79
N GLY A 284 -2.09 23.30 1.86
CA GLY A 284 -1.40 22.01 1.90
C GLY A 284 -1.77 21.19 3.13
N GLU A 285 -1.88 21.84 4.29
CA GLU A 285 -2.24 21.19 5.55
C GLU A 285 -3.68 20.66 5.51
N ILE A 286 -4.63 21.42 4.97
CA ILE A 286 -6.03 20.95 4.79
C ILE A 286 -6.07 19.71 3.90
N ALA A 287 -5.40 19.75 2.74
CA ALA A 287 -5.37 18.62 1.82
C ALA A 287 -4.73 17.35 2.44
N THR A 288 -3.84 17.51 3.41
CA THR A 288 -3.16 16.38 4.08
C THR A 288 -4.04 15.59 5.04
N ALA A 289 -5.23 16.10 5.39
CA ALA A 289 -6.17 15.43 6.30
C ALA A 289 -6.55 14.03 5.79
N LEU A 290 -6.81 13.88 4.48
CA LEU A 290 -7.18 12.59 3.90
C LEU A 290 -6.04 11.59 3.81
N PRO A 291 -4.85 11.91 3.28
CA PRO A 291 -3.67 11.07 3.41
C PRO A 291 -3.45 10.56 4.85
N GLY A 292 -3.56 11.46 5.84
CA GLY A 292 -3.47 11.10 7.27
C GLY A 292 -4.55 10.11 7.72
N ALA A 293 -5.81 10.33 7.31
CA ALA A 293 -6.91 9.43 7.60
C ALA A 293 -6.69 8.05 6.97
N PHE A 294 -6.30 7.98 5.69
CA PHE A 294 -6.06 6.70 5.03
C PHE A 294 -4.98 5.89 5.74
N MET A 295 -3.88 6.52 6.16
CA MET A 295 -2.82 5.84 6.91
C MET A 295 -3.32 5.25 8.23
N LEU A 296 -4.23 5.93 8.93
CA LEU A 296 -4.83 5.45 10.17
C LEU A 296 -5.80 4.28 9.93
N PHE A 297 -6.61 4.36 8.86
CA PHE A 297 -7.72 3.44 8.64
C PHE A 297 -7.41 2.28 7.69
N THR A 298 -6.35 2.35 6.89
CA THR A 298 -5.88 1.29 5.96
C THR A 298 -5.73 -0.09 6.62
N PRO A 299 -5.21 -0.21 7.86
CA PRO A 299 -5.13 -1.51 8.55
C PRO A 299 -6.50 -2.11 8.91
N LEU A 300 -7.55 -1.31 9.11
CA LEU A 300 -8.81 -1.81 9.67
C LEU A 300 -9.47 -2.89 8.80
N PRO A 301 -9.68 -2.69 7.48
CA PRO A 301 -10.26 -3.75 6.64
C PRO A 301 -9.39 -5.01 6.61
N LEU A 302 -8.06 -4.86 6.62
CA LEU A 302 -7.13 -5.99 6.61
C LEU A 302 -7.14 -6.77 7.92
N LEU A 303 -7.27 -6.09 9.06
CA LEU A 303 -7.45 -6.72 10.37
C LEU A 303 -8.75 -7.52 10.44
N ILE A 304 -9.84 -6.98 9.89
CA ILE A 304 -11.13 -7.67 9.80
C ILE A 304 -10.97 -8.94 8.95
N LEU A 305 -10.34 -8.83 7.77
CA LEU A 305 -10.07 -9.99 6.89
C LEU A 305 -9.19 -11.04 7.58
N LEU A 306 -8.14 -10.63 8.30
CA LEU A 306 -7.31 -11.55 9.08
C LEU A 306 -8.09 -12.26 10.17
N PHE A 307 -8.95 -11.52 10.89
CA PHE A 307 -9.77 -12.09 11.95
C PHE A 307 -10.75 -13.13 11.40
N ILE A 308 -11.45 -12.81 10.30
CA ILE A 308 -12.35 -13.74 9.61
C ILE A 308 -11.59 -15.00 9.19
N ARG A 309 -10.42 -14.83 8.54
CA ARG A 309 -9.59 -15.95 8.08
C ARG A 309 -9.13 -16.84 9.24
N LYS A 310 -8.61 -16.25 10.32
CA LYS A 310 -8.18 -17.01 11.51
C LYS A 310 -9.35 -17.75 12.16
N SER A 311 -10.51 -17.11 12.25
CA SER A 311 -11.72 -17.70 12.82
C SER A 311 -12.21 -18.88 11.99
N TYR A 312 -12.22 -18.74 10.65
CA TYR A 312 -12.58 -19.81 9.72
C TYR A 312 -11.62 -21.00 9.82
N LEU A 313 -10.30 -20.75 9.82
CA LEU A 313 -9.30 -21.82 9.94
C LEU A 313 -9.37 -22.53 11.29
N TRP A 314 -9.60 -21.78 12.37
CA TRP A 314 -9.79 -22.34 13.70
C TRP A 314 -11.04 -23.24 13.75
N TYR A 315 -12.16 -22.78 13.19
CA TYR A 315 -13.41 -23.55 13.12
C TYR A 315 -13.22 -24.83 12.30
N ARG A 316 -12.64 -24.72 11.09
CA ARG A 316 -12.36 -25.85 10.20
C ARG A 316 -11.48 -26.89 10.88
N ASN A 317 -10.37 -26.46 11.49
CA ASN A 317 -9.43 -27.39 12.14
C ASN A 317 -10.07 -28.12 13.33
N ARG A 318 -11.01 -27.48 14.05
CA ARG A 318 -11.73 -28.09 15.17
C ARG A 318 -12.81 -29.08 14.73
N HIS A 319 -13.29 -28.96 13.49
CA HIS A 319 -14.36 -29.80 12.94
C HIS A 319 -13.90 -30.77 11.85
N SER A 320 -12.65 -30.69 11.39
CA SER A 320 -12.07 -31.62 10.40
C SER A 320 -11.90 -33.04 10.95
N ASP A 321 -11.73 -33.20 12.28
CA ASP A 321 -11.68 -34.51 12.94
C ASP A 321 -13.04 -35.26 12.91
N LYS A 322 -14.13 -34.61 12.48
CA LYS A 322 -15.48 -35.21 12.41
C LYS A 322 -15.90 -35.62 11.01
N LEU A 323 -15.06 -35.42 10.00
CA LEU A 323 -15.38 -35.63 8.57
C LEU A 323 -14.59 -36.76 7.90
N SER A 324 -13.82 -37.55 8.63
CA SER A 324 -13.35 -38.84 8.13
C SER A 324 -14.51 -39.83 8.22
N PRO A 325 -15.04 -40.37 7.09
CA PRO A 325 -15.92 -41.52 7.17
C PRO A 325 -15.09 -42.67 7.69
N SER A 326 -15.49 -43.23 8.82
CA SER A 326 -15.11 -44.58 9.21
C SER A 326 -15.59 -45.54 8.12
N THR A 327 -14.77 -45.79 7.09
CA THR A 327 -14.92 -46.98 6.26
C THR A 327 -14.53 -48.18 7.12
N GLY A 328 -15.49 -48.60 7.93
CA GLY A 328 -15.57 -49.94 8.48
C GLY A 328 -15.81 -50.92 7.33
N LEU A 329 -14.73 -51.32 6.67
CA LEU A 329 -14.70 -52.57 5.93
C LEU A 329 -14.28 -53.65 6.91
N LYS A 330 -15.29 -54.42 7.31
CA LYS A 330 -15.22 -55.58 8.19
C LYS A 330 -14.11 -56.54 7.76
N ASP A 331 -13.34 -56.98 8.74
CA ASP A 331 -12.46 -58.14 8.64
C ASP A 331 -13.18 -59.34 8.03
N VAL A 332 -12.68 -59.82 6.89
CA VAL A 332 -13.03 -61.14 6.35
C VAL A 332 -11.91 -62.09 6.77
N PRO A 333 -12.20 -63.15 7.57
CA PRO A 333 -11.16 -64.05 8.04
C PRO A 333 -10.88 -65.17 7.02
N GLY A 334 -9.60 -65.39 6.75
CA GLY A 334 -9.06 -66.69 6.32
C GLY A 334 -8.50 -66.75 4.89
N LYS A 335 -7.17 -66.94 4.78
CA LYS A 335 -6.53 -68.24 4.50
C LYS A 335 -5.03 -68.07 4.16
N THR A 336 -4.20 -68.67 5.01
CA THR A 336 -2.99 -69.46 4.70
C THR A 336 -1.90 -68.92 3.74
N GLY A 337 -0.65 -68.87 4.22
CA GLY A 337 0.49 -69.28 3.39
C GLY A 337 1.80 -68.48 3.53
N VAL A 338 2.65 -68.89 4.48
CA VAL A 338 4.13 -69.10 4.34
C VAL A 338 4.96 -68.09 3.54
N SER A 339 5.88 -67.35 4.20
CA SER A 339 7.32 -67.68 4.24
C SER A 339 8.15 -66.58 4.89
N LYS A 340 9.14 -67.00 5.67
CA LYS A 340 10.18 -66.20 6.33
C LYS A 340 11.26 -65.76 5.32
N GLY A 341 11.94 -64.64 5.58
CA GLY A 341 13.37 -64.53 5.22
C GLY A 341 13.97 -63.14 5.00
N VAL A 342 14.78 -62.72 5.99
CA VAL A 342 16.12 -62.09 5.85
C VAL A 342 16.26 -60.62 5.38
N ALA A 343 16.42 -59.75 6.37
CA ALA A 343 17.51 -58.78 6.66
C ALA A 343 18.35 -58.04 5.57
N HIS A 344 18.54 -56.73 5.86
CA HIS A 344 19.58 -55.76 5.46
C HIS A 344 19.61 -55.33 3.97
N HIS A 345 19.69 -54.05 3.59
CA HIS A 345 20.55 -52.97 4.07
C HIS A 345 19.99 -51.57 3.68
N GLN A 346 20.41 -50.52 4.40
CA GLN A 346 20.00 -49.11 4.26
C GLN A 346 20.32 -48.48 2.89
N SER A 347 19.39 -47.67 2.35
CA SER A 347 19.53 -46.21 2.21
C SER A 347 18.43 -45.66 1.29
N ASP A 348 17.43 -44.99 1.86
CA ASP A 348 16.58 -44.03 1.14
C ASP A 348 15.96 -43.05 2.15
N VAL A 349 16.47 -41.83 2.16
CA VAL A 349 15.83 -40.69 2.83
C VAL A 349 14.92 -40.05 1.79
N GLU A 350 13.68 -40.53 1.70
CA GLU A 350 12.62 -39.92 0.92
C GLU A 350 11.52 -39.34 1.81
N LYS A 351 11.10 -38.12 1.42
CA LYS A 351 9.72 -37.61 1.51
C LYS A 351 9.12 -37.37 2.90
N LYS A 352 9.37 -36.15 3.42
CA LYS A 352 8.32 -35.35 4.06
C LYS A 352 7.79 -34.33 3.05
N GLY A 353 7.00 -34.81 2.08
CA GLY A 353 6.10 -33.96 1.31
C GLY A 353 4.83 -33.74 2.12
N SER A 354 4.63 -32.52 2.63
CA SER A 354 3.39 -32.12 3.30
C SER A 354 2.24 -32.13 2.30
N GLY A 355 1.12 -32.77 2.66
CA GLY A 355 -0.08 -33.01 1.85
C GLY A 355 -0.82 -31.76 1.35
N ILE A 356 -0.18 -30.98 0.49
CA ILE A 356 -0.77 -29.84 -0.22
C ILE A 356 -1.03 -30.19 -1.69
N ASP A 357 -0.35 -31.21 -2.23
CA ASP A 357 -0.39 -31.53 -3.66
C ASP A 357 -1.68 -32.25 -4.10
N ASN A 358 -2.46 -32.82 -3.18
CA ASN A 358 -3.69 -33.54 -3.51
C ASN A 358 -4.96 -32.67 -3.60
N LEU A 359 -4.92 -31.39 -3.18
CA LEU A 359 -6.12 -30.54 -3.20
C LEU A 359 -6.36 -29.85 -4.56
N ALA A 360 -5.35 -29.81 -5.44
CA ALA A 360 -5.48 -29.24 -6.77
C ALA A 360 -6.02 -30.24 -7.81
N ALA A 361 -5.96 -31.54 -7.54
CA ALA A 361 -6.48 -32.58 -8.42
C ALA A 361 -7.99 -32.82 -8.23
N GLU A 362 -8.53 -32.69 -7.02
CA GLU A 362 -9.94 -33.00 -6.72
C GLU A 362 -10.95 -31.92 -7.14
N LEU A 363 -10.49 -30.74 -7.59
CA LEU A 363 -11.36 -29.65 -8.08
C LEU A 363 -11.45 -29.57 -9.62
N SER A 364 -10.76 -30.46 -10.34
CA SER A 364 -10.85 -30.55 -11.82
C SER A 364 -11.92 -31.53 -12.32
N ASP A 365 -12.46 -32.41 -11.45
CA ASP A 365 -13.41 -33.46 -11.85
C ASP A 365 -14.89 -33.13 -11.53
N LYS A 366 -15.16 -31.91 -11.04
CA LYS A 366 -16.53 -31.41 -10.87
C LYS A 366 -16.61 -29.92 -11.22
N VAL A 367 -16.59 -29.63 -12.53
CA VAL A 367 -17.40 -28.64 -13.26
C VAL A 367 -17.05 -28.74 -14.74
#